data_AF-A0A1I4DCI4-F1
#
_entry.id   AF-A0A1I4DCI4-F1
#
_cell.length_a   1.000
_cell.length_b   1.000
_cell.length_c   1.000
_cell.angle_alpha   90.00
_cell.angle_beta   90.00
_cell.angle_gamma   90.00
#
_symmetry.space_group_name_H-M   'P 1'
#
loop_
_entity.id
_entity.type
_entity.pdbx_description
1 polymer ?
#
loop_
_entity_poly.entity_id
_entity_poly.type
_entity_poly.pdbx_seq_one_letter_code
_entity_poly.pdbx_strand_id
1 'polypeptide(L)'
;MKTATIQYFTILFIFALMMIKLPSIAFAAEQDTQVRSTAMNAAGNTDHETLAHYYEDQAKEMQAKIQEQVEAINHKPSTSFLGRNGQRIKKHVVYKIHEFEKAAAENLQKAAYHNKMAEKQKNRKQFAESGKIKG
;
A
#
# COMPACT_ATOMS: atom_id res chain seq x y z
N MET A 1 23.93 -27.41 -39.44
CA MET A 1 23.83 -27.49 -37.95
C MET A 1 24.28 -26.19 -37.27
N LYS A 2 23.81 -25.01 -37.70
CA LYS A 2 24.26 -23.72 -37.14
C LYS A 2 23.13 -22.80 -36.67
N THR A 3 21.86 -23.13 -36.98
CA THR A 3 20.69 -22.31 -36.63
C THR A 3 20.07 -22.72 -35.29
N ALA A 4 20.06 -24.01 -34.97
CA ALA A 4 19.49 -24.53 -33.72
C ALA A 4 20.26 -24.03 -32.49
N THR A 5 21.59 -23.99 -32.53
CA THR A 5 22.42 -23.50 -31.42
C THR A 5 22.18 -22.03 -31.11
N ILE A 6 22.03 -21.19 -32.14
CA ILE A 6 21.74 -19.75 -32.00
C ILE A 6 20.35 -19.54 -31.37
N GLN A 7 19.36 -20.36 -31.76
CA GLN A 7 18.01 -20.31 -31.19
C GLN A 7 17.99 -20.66 -29.70
N TYR A 8 18.75 -21.68 -29.27
CA TYR A 8 18.88 -22.02 -27.85
C TYR A 8 19.56 -20.90 -27.05
N PHE A 9 20.59 -20.25 -27.60
CA PHE A 9 21.23 -19.10 -26.96
C PHE A 9 20.27 -17.91 -26.81
N THR A 10 19.45 -17.61 -27.82
CA THR A 10 18.45 -16.54 -27.73
C THR A 10 17.33 -16.85 -26.72
N ILE A 11 16.86 -18.10 -26.63
CA ILE A 11 15.80 -18.49 -25.69
C ILE A 11 16.33 -18.47 -24.25
N LEU A 12 17.56 -18.94 -24.02
CA LEU A 12 18.21 -18.91 -22.71
C LEU A 12 18.43 -17.46 -22.23
N PHE A 13 18.78 -16.54 -23.14
CA PHE A 13 18.98 -15.13 -22.84
C PHE A 13 17.68 -14.41 -22.45
N ILE A 14 16.57 -14.72 -23.12
CA ILE A 14 15.24 -14.18 -22.78
C ILE A 14 14.75 -14.73 -21.42
N PHE A 15 15.02 -16.01 -21.11
CA PHE A 15 14.68 -16.61 -19.81
C PHE A 15 15.50 -16.01 -18.65
N ALA A 16 16.78 -15.70 -18.89
CA ALA A 16 17.64 -15.04 -17.90
C ALA A 16 17.17 -13.61 -17.57
N LEU A 17 16.62 -12.88 -18.56
CA LEU A 17 16.05 -11.55 -18.37
C LEU A 17 14.70 -11.55 -17.63
N MET A 18 13.96 -12.68 -17.61
CA MET A 18 12.71 -12.81 -16.84
C MET A 18 12.91 -13.05 -15.33
N MET A 19 14.12 -13.39 -14.88
CA MET A 19 14.42 -13.61 -13.45
C MET A 19 14.80 -12.33 -12.69
N ILE A 20 14.96 -11.19 -13.38
CA ILE A 20 15.10 -9.88 -12.75
C ILE A 20 13.73 -9.21 -12.69
N LYS A 21 12.84 -9.76 -11.86
CA LYS A 21 11.72 -9.02 -11.29
C LYS A 21 11.78 -9.10 -9.78
N LEU A 22 12.75 -8.40 -9.20
CA LEU A 22 12.62 -7.94 -7.82
C LEU A 22 11.90 -6.59 -7.83
N PRO A 23 10.70 -6.45 -7.23
CA PRO A 23 10.38 -5.23 -6.53
C PRO A 23 11.08 -5.31 -5.17
N SER A 24 12.40 -5.13 -5.13
CA SER A 24 13.08 -4.81 -3.87
C SER A 24 12.86 -3.34 -3.55
N ILE A 25 11.59 -2.96 -3.30
CA ILE A 25 11.22 -1.68 -2.67
C ILE A 25 9.98 -1.91 -1.78
N ALA A 26 9.98 -2.96 -0.95
CA ALA A 26 9.03 -3.03 0.16
C ALA A 26 9.65 -2.49 1.46
N PHE A 27 10.98 -2.62 1.63
CA PHE A 27 11.65 -2.16 2.84
C PHE A 27 12.01 -0.68 2.82
N ALA A 28 12.40 -0.14 1.66
CA ALA A 28 12.74 1.27 1.54
C ALA A 28 11.49 2.17 1.51
N ALA A 29 10.36 1.71 0.95
CA ALA A 29 9.13 2.50 0.93
C ALA A 29 8.52 2.64 2.34
N GLU A 30 8.54 1.59 3.15
CA GLU A 30 8.06 1.63 4.54
C GLU A 30 9.01 2.44 5.44
N GLN A 31 10.33 2.27 5.27
CA GLN A 31 11.32 3.04 6.02
C GLN A 31 11.34 4.53 5.61
N ASP A 32 11.21 4.85 4.32
CA ASP A 32 11.15 6.23 3.83
C ASP A 32 9.82 6.92 4.22
N THR A 33 8.69 6.21 4.19
CA THR A 33 7.42 6.76 4.71
C THR A 33 7.42 6.91 6.23
N GLN A 34 8.05 5.99 6.97
CA GLN A 34 8.25 6.12 8.42
C GLN A 34 9.20 7.28 8.75
N VAL A 35 10.29 7.46 7.99
CA VAL A 35 11.24 8.57 8.16
C VAL A 35 10.59 9.90 7.78
N ARG A 36 9.81 9.96 6.69
CA ARG A 36 9.08 11.17 6.29
C ARG A 36 8.02 11.55 7.30
N SER A 37 7.23 10.59 7.78
CA SER A 37 6.22 10.84 8.83
C SER A 37 6.85 11.25 10.17
N THR A 38 7.95 10.63 10.60
CA THR A 38 8.67 11.01 11.83
C THR A 38 9.35 12.37 11.72
N ALA A 39 9.96 12.69 10.58
CA ALA A 39 10.51 14.01 10.30
C ALA A 39 9.43 15.11 10.30
N MET A 40 8.24 14.82 9.75
CA MET A 40 7.11 15.75 9.80
C MET A 40 6.58 15.94 11.23
N ASN A 41 6.63 14.92 12.10
CA ASN A 41 6.17 14.97 13.49
C ASN A 41 7.11 15.74 14.46
N ALA A 42 8.42 15.81 14.18
CA ALA A 42 9.41 16.38 15.10
C ALA A 42 9.45 17.92 15.11
N ALA A 43 9.02 18.58 14.03
CA ALA A 43 8.82 20.01 14.00
C ALA A 43 7.34 20.29 14.30
N GLY A 44 7.01 21.06 15.35
CA GLY A 44 5.62 21.33 15.80
C GLY A 44 4.64 21.99 14.81
N ASN A 45 4.98 21.99 13.52
CA ASN A 45 4.18 22.41 12.35
C ASN A 45 3.79 21.22 11.45
N THR A 46 3.69 20.00 11.98
CA THR A 46 3.15 18.86 11.23
C THR A 46 1.77 19.20 10.69
N ASP A 47 1.62 19.18 9.37
CA ASP A 47 0.31 19.30 8.74
C ASP A 47 -0.42 17.96 8.87
N HIS A 48 -1.19 17.84 9.95
CA HIS A 48 -1.97 16.65 10.22
C HIS A 48 -3.17 16.48 9.27
N GLU A 49 -3.62 17.52 8.58
CA GLU A 49 -4.68 17.40 7.56
C GLU A 49 -4.13 16.67 6.33
N THR A 50 -2.94 17.07 5.87
CA THR A 50 -2.23 16.37 4.78
C THR A 50 -1.94 14.90 5.14
N LEU A 51 -1.50 14.63 6.39
CA LEU A 51 -1.23 13.24 6.81
C LEU A 51 -2.51 12.39 6.90
N ALA A 52 -3.64 12.98 7.31
CA ALA A 52 -4.89 12.26 7.34
C ALA A 52 -5.32 11.82 5.94
N HIS A 53 -5.32 12.74 4.98
CA HIS A 53 -5.64 12.43 3.58
C HIS A 53 -4.69 11.41 2.97
N TYR A 54 -3.38 11.51 3.27
CA TYR A 54 -2.41 10.52 2.81
C TYR A 54 -2.80 9.09 3.25
N TYR A 55 -3.14 8.91 4.53
CA TYR A 55 -3.54 7.59 5.01
C TYR A 55 -4.93 7.16 4.52
N GLU A 56 -5.87 8.09 4.29
CA GLU A 56 -7.14 7.79 3.63
C GLU A 56 -6.92 7.26 2.21
N ASP A 57 -6.02 7.87 1.44
CA ASP A 57 -5.70 7.43 0.09
C ASP A 57 -4.98 6.08 0.07
N GLN A 58 -4.08 5.83 1.04
CA GLN A 58 -3.49 4.51 1.23
C GLN A 58 -4.54 3.44 1.55
N ALA A 59 -5.56 3.76 2.35
CA ALA A 59 -6.67 2.83 2.62
C ALA A 59 -7.50 2.55 1.35
N LYS A 60 -7.79 3.57 0.52
CA LYS A 60 -8.47 3.40 -0.77
C LYS A 60 -7.64 2.53 -1.73
N GLU A 61 -6.33 2.70 -1.74
CA GLU A 61 -5.43 1.86 -2.54
C GLU A 61 -5.51 0.38 -2.12
N MET A 62 -5.57 0.10 -0.82
CA MET A 62 -5.74 -1.28 -0.34
C MET A 62 -7.10 -1.86 -0.75
N GLN A 63 -8.17 -1.05 -0.70
CA GLN A 63 -9.49 -1.46 -1.17
C GLN A 63 -9.50 -1.78 -2.68
N ALA A 64 -8.82 -0.97 -3.49
CA ALA A 64 -8.66 -1.24 -4.92
C ALA A 64 -7.92 -2.58 -5.16
N LYS A 65 -6.86 -2.86 -4.39
CA LYS A 65 -6.14 -4.14 -4.47
C LYS A 65 -7.01 -5.34 -4.07
N ILE A 66 -7.91 -5.17 -3.10
CA ILE A 66 -8.90 -6.20 -2.74
C ILE A 66 -9.82 -6.48 -3.93
N GLN A 67 -10.35 -5.43 -4.56
CA GLN A 67 -11.22 -5.57 -5.74
C GLN A 67 -10.51 -6.31 -6.87
N GLU A 68 -9.24 -5.97 -7.16
CA GLU A 68 -8.43 -6.67 -8.16
C GLU A 68 -8.31 -8.18 -7.84
N GLN A 69 -8.04 -8.54 -6.59
CA GLN A 69 -7.95 -9.95 -6.19
C GLN A 69 -9.29 -10.68 -6.35
N VAL A 70 -10.40 -10.04 -5.98
CA VAL A 70 -11.76 -10.59 -6.11
C VAL A 70 -12.13 -10.78 -7.58
N GLU A 71 -11.88 -9.77 -8.42
CA GLU A 71 -12.11 -9.87 -9.86
C GLU A 71 -11.26 -10.97 -10.48
N ALA A 72 -9.97 -11.08 -10.14
CA ALA A 72 -9.07 -12.09 -10.70
C ALA A 72 -9.55 -13.53 -10.46
N ILE A 73 -10.24 -13.81 -9.34
CA ILE A 73 -10.81 -15.13 -9.07
C ILE A 73 -12.21 -15.31 -9.65
N ASN A 74 -13.03 -14.26 -9.72
CA ASN A 74 -14.38 -14.32 -10.26
C ASN A 74 -14.40 -14.63 -11.76
N HIS A 75 -13.36 -14.24 -12.51
CA HIS A 75 -13.22 -14.56 -13.94
C HIS A 75 -12.78 -16.01 -14.22
N LYS A 76 -12.49 -16.82 -13.19
CA LYS A 76 -12.04 -18.21 -13.35
C LYS A 76 -13.18 -19.19 -13.03
N PRO A 77 -13.35 -20.26 -13.82
CA PRO A 77 -14.33 -21.29 -13.49
C PRO A 77 -13.94 -21.96 -12.18
N SER A 78 -14.94 -22.38 -11.37
CA SER A 78 -14.73 -23.02 -10.06
C SER A 78 -13.81 -24.25 -10.14
N THR A 79 -13.81 -24.94 -11.28
CA THR A 79 -12.93 -26.09 -11.58
C THR A 79 -11.44 -25.73 -11.58
N SER A 80 -11.08 -24.47 -11.86
CA SER A 80 -9.69 -23.97 -11.82
C SER A 80 -9.05 -24.08 -10.44
N PHE A 81 -9.87 -24.19 -9.40
CA PHE A 81 -9.43 -24.24 -8.01
C PHE A 81 -9.51 -25.65 -7.42
N LEU A 82 -9.75 -26.67 -8.25
CA LEU A 82 -9.70 -28.08 -7.85
C LEU A 82 -8.26 -28.60 -7.74
N GLY A 83 -8.10 -29.69 -7.00
CA GLY A 83 -6.80 -30.30 -6.74
C GLY A 83 -5.90 -29.46 -5.83
N ARG A 84 -4.68 -29.95 -5.60
CA ARG A 84 -3.76 -29.33 -4.62
C ARG A 84 -3.27 -27.94 -5.02
N ASN A 85 -2.96 -27.75 -6.31
CA ASN A 85 -2.47 -26.47 -6.82
C ASN A 85 -3.57 -25.39 -6.86
N GLY A 86 -4.77 -25.74 -7.33
CA GLY A 86 -5.92 -24.84 -7.35
C GLY A 86 -6.32 -24.37 -5.95
N GLN A 87 -6.37 -25.29 -4.97
CA GLN A 87 -6.62 -24.94 -3.57
C GLN A 87 -5.51 -24.05 -2.97
N ARG A 88 -4.23 -24.28 -3.33
CA ARG A 88 -3.13 -23.42 -2.88
C ARG A 88 -3.28 -21.99 -3.42
N ILE A 89 -3.66 -21.83 -4.68
CA ILE A 89 -3.93 -20.51 -5.29
C ILE A 89 -5.08 -19.83 -4.54
N LYS A 90 -6.19 -20.53 -4.33
CA LYS A 90 -7.35 -19.97 -3.61
C LYS A 90 -6.96 -19.49 -2.20
N LYS A 91 -6.23 -20.30 -1.43
CA LYS A 91 -5.75 -19.91 -0.10
C LYS A 91 -4.85 -18.69 -0.14
N HIS A 92 -3.96 -18.61 -1.12
CA HIS A 92 -3.05 -17.48 -1.26
C HIS A 92 -3.79 -16.17 -1.58
N VAL A 93 -4.81 -16.22 -2.45
CA VAL A 93 -5.65 -15.05 -2.74
C VAL A 93 -6.42 -14.60 -1.51
N VAL A 94 -7.05 -15.53 -0.77
CA VAL A 94 -7.76 -15.21 0.49
C VAL A 94 -6.83 -14.58 1.50
N TYR A 95 -5.61 -15.10 1.63
CA TYR A 95 -4.59 -14.51 2.50
C TYR A 95 -4.25 -13.06 2.08
N LYS A 96 -4.02 -12.80 0.78
CA LYS A 96 -3.75 -11.44 0.29
C LYS A 96 -4.89 -10.47 0.56
N ILE A 97 -6.14 -10.90 0.34
CA ILE A 97 -7.31 -10.07 0.64
C ILE A 97 -7.30 -9.67 2.12
N HIS A 98 -7.08 -10.64 3.01
CA HIS A 98 -7.04 -10.39 4.45
C HIS A 98 -5.92 -9.40 4.84
N GLU A 99 -4.72 -9.53 4.27
CA GLU A 99 -3.62 -8.61 4.52
C GLU A 99 -3.95 -7.18 4.07
N PHE A 100 -4.59 -7.03 2.90
CA PHE A 100 -5.03 -5.71 2.43
C PHE A 100 -6.16 -5.13 3.28
N GLU A 101 -7.09 -5.94 3.77
CA GLU A 101 -8.15 -5.49 4.70
C GLU A 101 -7.53 -4.94 5.99
N LYS A 102 -6.56 -5.67 6.56
CA LYS A 102 -5.83 -5.24 7.74
C LYS A 102 -5.09 -3.93 7.49
N ALA A 103 -4.35 -3.83 6.38
CA ALA A 103 -3.63 -2.61 6.02
C ALA A 103 -4.58 -1.42 5.78
N ALA A 104 -5.76 -1.64 5.17
CA ALA A 104 -6.77 -0.61 5.01
C ALA A 104 -7.26 -0.10 6.36
N ALA A 105 -7.58 -1.01 7.30
CA ALA A 105 -8.02 -0.65 8.64
C ALA A 105 -6.96 0.13 9.43
N GLU A 106 -5.69 -0.30 9.37
CA GLU A 106 -4.58 0.39 10.01
C GLU A 106 -4.37 1.80 9.44
N ASN A 107 -4.47 1.97 8.14
CA ASN A 107 -4.39 3.28 7.50
C ASN A 107 -5.57 4.18 7.91
N LEU A 108 -6.79 3.66 7.97
CA LEU A 108 -7.95 4.44 8.47
C LEU A 108 -7.78 4.87 9.93
N GLN A 109 -7.18 4.03 10.78
CA GLN A 109 -6.87 4.40 12.17
C GLN A 109 -5.84 5.54 12.24
N LYS A 110 -4.79 5.48 11.40
CA LYS A 110 -3.78 6.56 11.30
C LYS A 110 -4.41 7.86 10.78
N ALA A 111 -5.29 7.77 9.78
CA ALA A 111 -6.03 8.93 9.28
C ALA A 111 -6.88 9.58 10.38
N ALA A 112 -7.65 8.78 11.12
CA ALA A 112 -8.48 9.26 12.23
C ALA A 112 -7.64 9.94 13.33
N TYR A 113 -6.47 9.38 13.66
CA TYR A 113 -5.53 9.99 14.59
C TYR A 113 -5.10 11.39 14.12
N HIS A 114 -4.69 11.50 12.86
CA HIS A 114 -4.24 12.77 12.30
C HIS A 114 -5.37 13.80 12.17
N ASN A 115 -6.58 13.40 11.78
CA ASN A 115 -7.76 14.27 11.79
C ASN A 115 -8.01 14.88 13.18
N LYS A 116 -7.98 14.06 14.23
CA LYS A 116 -8.13 14.53 15.63
C LYS A 116 -7.03 15.53 16.03
N MET A 117 -5.81 15.35 15.52
CA MET A 117 -4.70 16.25 15.81
C MET A 117 -4.82 17.57 15.03
N ALA A 118 -5.31 17.54 13.79
CA ALA A 118 -5.61 18.72 13.00
C ALA A 118 -6.70 19.58 13.68
N GLU A 119 -7.77 18.98 14.18
CA GLU A 119 -8.82 19.68 14.94
C GLU A 119 -8.27 20.36 16.20
N LYS A 120 -7.43 19.65 16.97
CA LYS A 120 -6.76 20.23 18.14
C LYS A 120 -5.87 21.41 17.77
N GLN A 121 -5.15 21.34 16.65
CA GLN A 121 -4.34 22.46 16.16
C GLN A 121 -5.21 23.66 15.77
N LYS A 122 -6.31 23.44 15.04
CA LYS A 122 -7.28 24.48 14.64
C LYS A 122 -7.87 25.19 15.87
N ASN A 123 -8.32 24.42 16.86
CA ASN A 123 -8.86 24.97 18.11
C ASN A 123 -7.84 25.82 18.87
N ARG A 124 -6.60 25.34 19.03
CA ARG A 124 -5.52 26.11 19.70
C ARG A 124 -5.24 27.45 19.01
N LYS A 125 -5.21 27.47 17.68
CA LYS A 125 -5.01 28.71 16.90
C LYS A 125 -6.15 29.71 17.14
N GLN A 126 -7.40 29.25 17.11
CA GLN A 126 -8.58 30.08 17.36
C GLN A 126 -8.56 30.73 18.76
N PHE A 127 -8.17 29.97 19.80
CA PHE A 127 -8.03 30.53 21.15
C PHE A 127 -6.91 31.57 21.27
N ALA A 128 -5.77 31.33 20.62
CA ALA A 128 -4.65 32.27 20.61
C ALA A 128 -5.00 33.58 19.87
N GLU A 129 -5.77 33.50 18.79
CA GLU A 129 -6.27 34.67 18.05
C GLU A 129 -7.27 35.46 18.90
N SER A 130 -8.26 34.80 19.51
CA SER A 130 -9.26 35.45 20.38
C SER A 130 -8.65 36.17 21.59
N GLY A 131 -7.57 35.61 22.16
CA GLY A 131 -6.83 36.25 23.26
C GLY A 131 -6.07 37.53 22.85
N LYS A 132 -5.63 37.63 21.58
CA LYS A 132 -4.96 38.83 21.05
C LYS A 132 -5.92 39.99 20.77
N ILE A 133 -7.22 39.74 20.58
CA ILE A 133 -8.22 40.80 20.29
C ILE A 133 -8.72 41.48 21.58
N LYS A 134 -8.45 40.89 22.75
CA LYS A 134 -8.95 41.37 24.05
C LYS A 134 -7.90 42.06 24.92
N GLY A 135 -6.65 42.20 24.44
CA GLY A 135 -5.57 42.94 25.11
C GLY A 135 -5.21 44.19 24.33
#